data_AF-A0A7K7GM46-F1
#
_entry.id   AF-A0A7K7GM46-F1
#
_cell.length_a   1.000
_cell.length_b   1.000
_cell.length_c   1.000
_cell.angle_alpha   90.00
_cell.angle_beta   90.00
_cell.angle_gamma   90.00
#
_symmetry.space_group_name_H-M   'P 1'
#
loop_
_entity.id
_entity.type
_entity.pdbx_description
1 polymer ?
#
loop_
_entity_poly.entity_id
_entity_poly.type
_entity_poly.pdbx_seq_one_letter_code
_entity_poly.pdbx_strand_id
1 'polypeptide(L)' 'RILGKQVIVVNFLVDDLRFYLEMDKFSKLADCKDAVARRNVRSEKKVAFLRKKHDMIRKLFLDSDIPPKLRVRPWSCP' A
#
# COMPACT_ATOMS: atom_id res chain seq x y z
N ARG A 1 26.11 -18.44 -45.31
CA ARG A 1 25.77 -17.40 -44.31
C ARG A 1 25.10 -18.09 -43.11
N ILE A 2 25.87 -18.42 -42.07
CA ILE A 2 25.41 -19.17 -40.87
C ILE A 2 25.69 -18.38 -39.57
N LEU A 3 26.68 -17.47 -39.57
CA LEU A 3 27.02 -16.63 -38.41
C LEU A 3 25.84 -15.79 -37.89
N GLY A 4 25.05 -15.18 -38.79
CA GLY A 4 23.93 -14.32 -38.37
C GLY A 4 22.86 -15.08 -37.56
N LYS A 5 22.56 -16.32 -37.94
CA LYS A 5 21.59 -17.17 -37.23
C LYS A 5 22.10 -17.57 -35.84
N GLN A 6 23.39 -17.87 -35.70
CA GLN A 6 24.00 -18.20 -34.41
C GLN A 6 24.02 -16.99 -33.47
N VAL A 7 24.37 -15.80 -33.95
CA VAL A 7 24.36 -14.57 -33.16
C VAL A 7 22.94 -14.23 -32.67
N ILE A 8 21.92 -14.40 -33.53
CA ILE A 8 20.51 -14.22 -33.15
C ILE A 8 20.12 -15.20 -32.04
N VAL A 9 20.48 -16.48 -32.15
CA VAL A 9 20.19 -17.50 -31.12
C VAL A 9 20.91 -17.21 -29.80
N VAL A 10 22.16 -16.75 -29.85
CA VAL A 10 22.92 -16.35 -28.66
C VAL A 10 22.25 -15.16 -27.97
N ASN A 11 21.77 -14.17 -28.72
CA ASN A 11 21.04 -13.04 -28.14
C ASN A 11 19.75 -13.48 -27.44
N PHE A 12 18.94 -14.34 -28.07
CA PHE A 12 17.73 -14.88 -27.44
C PHE A 12 18.03 -15.64 -26.14
N LEU A 13 19.09 -16.46 -26.12
CA LEU A 13 19.49 -17.19 -24.92
C LEU A 13 19.95 -16.23 -23.79
N VAL A 14 20.67 -15.17 -24.14
CA VAL A 14 21.10 -14.14 -23.18
C VAL A 14 19.90 -13.39 -22.62
N ASP A 15 18.91 -13.06 -23.46
CA ASP A 15 17.68 -12.39 -23.05
C ASP A 15 16.84 -13.28 -22.12
N ASP A 16 16.69 -14.57 -22.44
CA ASP A 16 15.97 -15.54 -21.62
C ASP A 16 16.64 -15.74 -20.25
N LEU A 17 17.97 -15.85 -20.22
CA LEU A 17 18.73 -15.97 -18.98
C LEU A 17 18.58 -14.71 -18.12
N ARG A 18 18.65 -13.53 -18.74
CA ARG A 18 18.44 -12.25 -18.05
C ARG A 18 17.04 -12.15 -17.47
N PHE A 19 16.03 -12.56 -18.22
CA PHE A 19 14.64 -12.61 -17.76
C PHE A 19 14.50 -13.54 -16.55
N TYR A 20 15.07 -14.75 -16.62
CA TYR A 20 15.03 -15.71 -15.51
C TYR A 20 15.69 -15.17 -14.23
N LEU A 21 16.84 -14.51 -14.36
CA LEU A 21 17.52 -13.89 -13.22
C LEU A 21 16.70 -12.74 -12.61
N GLU A 22 15.98 -11.97 -13.43
CA GLU A 22 15.09 -10.92 -12.94
C GLU A 22 13.87 -11.51 -12.21
N MET A 23 13.35 -12.64 -12.68
CA MET A 23 12.30 -13.38 -12.00
C MET A 23 12.75 -13.99 -10.67
N ASP A 24 13.99 -14.51 -10.57
CA ASP A 24 14.56 -14.99 -9.31
C ASP A 24 14.70 -13.83 -8.28
N LYS A 25 15.17 -12.66 -8.71
CA LYS A 25 15.21 -11.45 -7.85
C LYS A 25 13.81 -11.05 -7.40
N PHE A 26 12.83 -11.08 -8.31
CA PHE A 26 11.45 -10.75 -8.00
C PHE A 26 10.84 -11.75 -7.00
N SER A 27 11.12 -13.04 -7.15
CA SER A 27 10.68 -14.10 -6.23
C SER A 27 11.22 -13.85 -4.82
N LYS A 28 12.53 -13.60 -4.69
CA LYS A 28 13.17 -13.29 -3.39
C LYS A 28 12.58 -12.03 -2.74
N LEU A 29 12.23 -11.03 -3.53
CA LEU A 29 11.56 -9.83 -3.04
C LEU A 29 10.11 -10.11 -2.60
N ALA A 30 9.41 -11.02 -3.26
CA ALA A 30 8.09 -11.49 -2.87
C ALA A 30 8.14 -12.28 -1.54
N ASP A 31 9.16 -13.11 -1.32
CA ASP A 31 9.37 -13.80 -0.05
C ASP A 31 9.66 -12.82 1.11
N CYS A 32 10.30 -11.68 0.81
CA CYS A 32 10.40 -10.56 1.76
C CYS A 32 9.03 -9.95 2.12
N LYS A 33 7.99 -10.07 1.28
CA LYS A 33 6.63 -9.61 1.63
C LYS A 33 5.97 -10.47 2.70
N ASP A 34 6.35 -11.74 2.86
CA ASP A 34 5.86 -12.55 3.98
C ASP A 34 6.44 -12.08 5.33
N ALA A 35 7.64 -11.50 5.31
CA ALA A 35 8.15 -10.75 6.47
C ALA A 35 7.37 -9.43 6.68
N VAL A 36 6.86 -8.79 5.62
CA VAL A 36 5.94 -7.63 5.70
C VAL A 36 4.54 -8.04 6.19
N ALA A 37 4.10 -9.27 5.99
CA ALA A 37 2.84 -9.75 6.57
C ALA A 37 2.85 -9.69 8.13
N ARG A 38 4.02 -9.87 8.76
CA ARG A 38 4.18 -9.61 10.21
C ARG A 38 4.08 -8.12 10.56
N ARG A 39 4.41 -7.21 9.64
CA ARG A 39 4.15 -5.76 9.73
C ARG A 39 2.67 -5.40 9.51
N ASN A 40 1.91 -6.24 8.79
CA ASN A 40 0.47 -6.03 8.56
C ASN A 40 -0.36 -6.05 9.85
N VAL A 41 -0.02 -6.89 10.83
CA VAL A 41 -0.70 -6.91 12.15
C VAL A 41 -0.55 -5.58 12.91
N ARG A 42 0.62 -4.92 12.81
CA ARG A 42 0.82 -3.56 13.34
C ARG A 42 0.03 -2.51 12.54
N SER A 43 -0.17 -2.77 11.25
CA SER A 43 -1.00 -1.95 10.35
C SER A 43 -2.48 -2.07 10.69
N GLU A 44 -2.99 -3.26 10.99
CA GLU A 44 -4.40 -3.50 11.34
C GLU A 44 -4.82 -2.74 12.60
N LYS A 45 -3.98 -2.77 13.65
CA LYS A 45 -4.23 -1.96 14.87
C LYS A 45 -4.29 -0.46 14.56
N LYS A 46 -3.44 0.03 13.66
CA LYS A 46 -3.44 1.42 13.22
C LYS A 46 -4.68 1.74 12.38
N VAL A 47 -5.09 0.85 11.49
CA VAL A 47 -6.30 0.97 10.67
C VAL A 47 -7.55 0.96 11.54
N ALA A 48 -7.64 0.06 12.52
CA ALA A 48 -8.74 0.02 13.48
C ALA A 48 -8.83 1.32 14.31
N PHE A 49 -7.68 1.85 14.75
CA PHE A 49 -7.62 3.14 15.43
C PHE A 49 -8.12 4.30 14.54
N LEU A 50 -7.68 4.35 13.28
CA LEU A 50 -8.09 5.37 12.33
C LEU A 50 -9.59 5.27 12.00
N ARG A 51 -10.13 4.05 11.83
CA ARG A 51 -11.57 3.82 11.66
C ARG A 51 -12.36 4.33 12.86
N LYS A 52 -11.91 4.02 14.09
CA LYS A 52 -12.55 4.54 15.31
C LYS A 52 -12.55 6.07 15.37
N LYS A 53 -11.44 6.72 14.96
CA LYS A 53 -11.36 8.19 14.89
C LYS A 53 -12.29 8.75 13.82
N HIS A 54 -12.34 8.13 12.64
CA HIS A 54 -13.25 8.51 11.57
C HIS A 54 -14.71 8.44 12.00
N ASP A 55 -15.14 7.33 12.63
CA ASP A 55 -16.53 7.15 13.05
C ASP A 55 -16.94 8.18 14.12
N MET A 56 -16.03 8.52 15.02
CA MET A 56 -16.24 9.58 16.00
C MET A 56 -16.43 10.94 15.32
N ILE A 57 -15.58 11.29 14.36
CA ILE A 57 -15.72 12.54 13.59
C ILE A 57 -17.03 12.54 12.81
N ARG A 58 -17.38 11.42 12.16
CA ARG A 58 -18.62 11.30 11.39
C ARG A 58 -19.84 11.54 12.27
N LYS A 59 -19.95 10.82 13.39
CA LYS A 59 -21.05 11.00 14.35
C LYS A 59 -21.11 12.39 14.93
N LEU A 60 -19.96 12.99 15.21
CA LEU A 60 -19.93 14.31 15.81
C LEU A 60 -20.22 15.40 14.78
N PHE A 61 -19.71 15.35 13.56
CA PHE A 61 -19.72 16.52 12.69
C PHE A 61 -20.53 16.36 11.41
N LEU A 62 -20.67 15.14 10.91
CA LEU A 62 -21.29 14.86 9.62
C LEU A 62 -22.73 14.35 9.79
N ASP A 63 -22.93 13.39 10.68
CA ASP A 63 -24.23 12.77 10.98
C ASP A 63 -24.90 13.41 12.21
N SER A 64 -24.34 14.49 12.75
CA SER A 64 -24.91 15.12 13.95
C SER A 64 -26.12 15.97 13.59
N ASP A 65 -27.23 15.72 14.29
CA ASP A 65 -28.45 16.52 14.21
C ASP A 65 -28.25 17.97 14.69
N ILE A 66 -27.08 18.30 15.26
CA ILE A 66 -26.72 19.62 15.77
C ILE A 66 -25.69 20.25 14.82
N PRO A 67 -26.07 21.31 14.07
CA PRO A 67 -25.17 22.00 13.16
C PRO A 67 -23.85 22.43 13.84
N PRO A 68 -22.67 22.21 13.22
CA PRO A 68 -21.36 22.44 13.84
C PRO A 68 -21.14 23.85 14.42
N LYS A 69 -21.82 24.87 13.86
CA LYS A 69 -21.75 26.26 14.30
C LYS A 69 -22.35 26.52 15.69
N LEU A 70 -23.15 25.60 16.23
CA LEU A 70 -23.79 25.71 17.56
C LEU A 70 -22.96 25.11 18.70
N ARG A 71 -21.80 24.52 18.40
CA ARG A 71 -20.93 23.85 19.39
C ARG A 71 -19.94 24.77 20.09
N VAL A 72 -19.74 25.97 19.57
CA VAL A 72 -19.03 27.02 20.29
C VAL A 72 -20.05 27.63 21.22
N ARG A 73 -20.04 27.26 22.51
CA ARG A 73 -20.71 28.11 23.51
C ARG A 73 -20.09 29.50 23.36
N PRO A 74 -20.85 30.56 23.07
CA PRO A 74 -20.34 31.89 23.28
C PRO A 74 -19.99 31.97 24.76
N TRP A 75 -18.70 32.03 25.07
CA TRP A 75 -18.27 32.53 26.36
C TRP A 75 -18.63 34.01 26.37
N SER A 76 -19.86 34.29 26.75
CA SER A 76 -20.33 35.62 27.06
C SER A 76 -21.43 35.46 28.10
N CYS A 77 -21.01 35.53 29.36
CA CYS A 77 -21.72 36.31 30.38
C CYS A 77 -22.08 37.69 29.81
N PRO A 78 -23.20 38.33 30.19
CA PRO A 78 -23.90 38.21 31.47
C PRO A 78 -25.25 37.48 31.42
#